data_AF-A0A9D9PTV2-F1
#
_entry.id   AF-A0A9D9PTV2-F1
#
_cell.length_a   1.000
_cell.length_b   1.000
_cell.length_c   1.000
_cell.angle_alpha   90.00
_cell.angle_beta   90.00
_cell.angle_gamma   90.00
#
_symmetry.space_group_name_H-M   'P 1'
#
loop_
_entity.id
_entity.type
_entity.pdbx_description
1 polymer ?
#
loop_
_entity_poly.entity_id
_entity_poly.type
_entity_poly.pdbx_seq_one_letter_code
_entity_poly.pdbx_strand_id
1 'polypeptide(L)'
;MTLIKCLLWSGLLALCLTAAGKDDGASRNLLKNPGFEEGFSGWGCREWSGKPSKVNFLVDKSSPRNGEKCAKIQWVSGGDNILISQQVPVQANLDFLLTFWAKVAVENSHNAPIQATVRSFDAAGKSLADPQHKI
;
A
#
# COMPACT_ATOMS: atom_id res chain seq x y z
N MET A 1 -14.20 -2.97 17.22
CA MET A 1 -13.68 -2.04 16.19
C MET A 1 -12.41 -2.66 15.64
N THR A 2 -12.40 -3.07 14.37
CA THR A 2 -11.37 -3.94 13.77
C THR A 2 -10.48 -3.10 12.86
N LEU A 3 -9.15 -3.28 12.90
CA LEU A 3 -8.18 -2.46 12.15
C LEU A 3 -7.46 -3.34 11.13
N ILE A 4 -7.48 -2.96 9.84
CA ILE A 4 -6.67 -3.59 8.78
C ILE A 4 -5.35 -2.85 8.67
N LYS A 5 -4.20 -3.54 8.68
CA LYS A 5 -2.91 -2.97 8.23
C LYS A 5 -2.74 -3.35 6.77
N CYS A 6 -2.85 -2.39 5.85
CA CYS A 6 -2.50 -2.60 4.45
C CYS A 6 -0.97 -2.55 4.33
N LEU A 7 -0.35 -3.61 3.84
CA LEU A 7 1.08 -3.65 3.57
C LEU A 7 1.32 -3.60 2.04
N LEU A 8 1.90 -2.54 1.49
CA LEU A 8 2.26 -2.39 0.07
C LEU A 8 3.74 -2.59 -0.12
N TRP A 9 4.21 -3.59 -0.84
CA TRP A 9 5.63 -3.63 -1.15
C TRP A 9 6.02 -2.81 -2.39
N SER A 10 7.23 -2.25 -2.38
CA SER A 10 7.84 -1.22 -3.25
C SER A 10 7.05 -0.64 -4.44
N GLY A 11 7.00 0.69 -4.47
CA GLY A 11 6.47 1.57 -5.51
C GLY A 11 5.31 2.36 -4.91
N LEU A 12 5.38 3.68 -4.92
CA LEU A 12 4.49 4.50 -4.10
C LEU A 12 3.11 4.60 -4.88
N LEU A 13 2.00 4.54 -4.11
CA LEU A 13 0.52 4.62 -4.33
C LEU A 13 -0.10 5.40 -5.55
N ALA A 14 -1.40 5.28 -5.90
CA ALA A 14 -2.61 5.43 -5.06
C ALA A 14 -3.38 4.17 -4.68
N LEU A 15 -3.78 4.08 -3.41
CA LEU A 15 -4.51 2.95 -2.85
C LEU A 15 -5.97 3.38 -2.55
N CYS A 16 -6.94 2.60 -3.00
CA CYS A 16 -8.35 2.80 -2.68
C CYS A 16 -8.92 1.52 -2.06
N LEU A 17 -9.39 1.61 -0.80
CA LEU A 17 -10.13 0.54 -0.14
C LEU A 17 -11.56 1.03 0.05
N THR A 18 -12.52 0.42 -0.63
CA THR A 18 -13.95 0.77 -0.52
C THR A 18 -14.74 -0.37 0.08
N ALA A 19 -15.56 -0.10 1.10
CA ALA A 19 -16.54 -1.07 1.59
C ALA A 19 -17.71 -1.16 0.60
N ALA A 20 -18.05 -2.36 0.13
CA ALA A 20 -19.32 -2.64 -0.53
C ALA A 20 -20.33 -3.09 0.53
N GLY A 21 -21.00 -2.12 1.13
CA GLY A 21 -22.22 -2.32 1.90
C GLY A 21 -23.36 -1.59 1.21
N LYS A 22 -24.51 -2.25 1.10
CA LYS A 22 -25.73 -1.70 0.49
C LYS A 22 -26.32 -0.61 1.41
N ASP A 23 -25.93 0.64 1.17
CA ASP A 23 -26.81 1.77 0.90
C ASP A 23 -26.04 3.11 0.79
N ASP A 24 -26.45 3.90 -0.21
CA ASP A 24 -26.17 5.31 -0.51
C ASP A 24 -24.76 5.73 -1.02
N GLY A 25 -24.53 5.46 -2.30
CA GLY A 25 -24.26 6.56 -3.24
C GLY A 25 -22.83 7.11 -3.41
N ALA A 26 -21.84 6.67 -2.64
CA ALA A 26 -20.43 6.83 -3.01
C ALA A 26 -19.55 5.83 -2.25
N SER A 27 -18.86 4.95 -2.98
CA SER A 27 -17.82 4.08 -2.44
C SER A 27 -16.74 4.94 -1.75
N ARG A 28 -16.79 5.07 -0.42
CA ARG A 28 -15.84 5.92 0.32
C ARG A 28 -14.48 5.23 0.39
N ASN A 29 -13.46 5.86 -0.16
CA ASN A 29 -12.07 5.41 0.04
C ASN A 29 -11.70 5.56 1.52
N LEU A 30 -11.33 4.44 2.16
CA LEU A 30 -10.94 4.42 3.57
C LEU A 30 -9.51 4.90 3.81
N LEU A 31 -8.73 5.10 2.74
CA LEU A 31 -7.33 5.48 2.84
C LEU A 31 -7.16 7.00 2.88
N LYS A 32 -6.32 7.43 3.79
CA LYS A 32 -5.87 8.81 3.92
C LYS A 32 -4.79 9.07 2.90
N ASN A 33 -4.88 10.23 2.25
CA ASN A 33 -3.90 10.70 1.27
C ASN A 33 -3.55 9.60 0.25
N PRO A 34 -4.55 9.06 -0.48
CA PRO A 34 -4.31 7.97 -1.40
C PRO A 34 -3.41 8.41 -2.55
N GLY A 35 -3.44 9.66 -3.01
CA GLY A 35 -2.59 10.15 -4.10
C GLY A 35 -1.20 10.66 -3.70
N PHE A 36 -0.83 10.69 -2.42
CA PHE A 36 0.38 11.37 -1.90
C PHE A 36 0.50 12.85 -2.19
N GLU A 37 -0.61 13.52 -2.40
CA GLU A 37 -0.61 14.98 -2.52
C GLU A 37 -0.05 15.64 -1.24
N GLU A 38 -0.11 14.94 -0.12
CA GLU A 38 0.49 15.33 1.17
C GLU A 38 1.77 14.55 1.50
N GLY A 39 2.49 14.08 0.48
CA GLY A 39 3.66 13.20 0.65
C GLY A 39 3.26 11.89 1.33
N PHE A 40 4.04 11.41 2.30
CA PHE A 40 3.75 10.17 3.03
C PHE A 40 2.86 10.32 4.27
N SER A 41 2.16 11.46 4.42
CA SER A 41 1.22 11.63 5.53
C SER A 41 0.22 10.46 5.57
N GLY A 42 0.14 9.76 6.72
CA GLY A 42 -0.69 8.56 6.90
C GLY A 42 -0.10 7.24 6.38
N TRP A 43 1.12 7.24 5.83
CA TRP A 43 1.77 6.08 5.24
C TRP A 43 3.05 5.69 5.98
N GLY A 44 3.14 4.43 6.41
CA GLY A 44 4.33 3.85 6.99
C GLY A 44 5.24 3.25 5.92
N CYS A 45 6.44 3.78 5.76
CA CYS A 45 7.49 3.26 4.90
C CYS A 45 8.46 2.41 5.70
N ARG A 46 8.80 1.20 5.24
CA ARG A 46 9.71 0.29 5.92
C ARG A 46 10.48 -0.54 4.93
N GLU A 47 11.71 -0.85 5.24
CA GLU A 47 12.52 -1.80 4.51
C GLU A 47 13.19 -2.75 5.51
N TRP A 48 13.36 -4.01 5.13
CA TRP A 48 14.10 -4.96 5.93
C TRP A 48 14.76 -6.03 5.06
N SER A 49 15.81 -6.63 5.59
CA SER A 49 16.47 -7.76 4.95
C SER A 49 17.33 -8.48 5.97
N GLY A 50 17.65 -9.75 5.70
CA GLY A 50 18.69 -10.47 6.41
C GLY A 50 20.12 -10.02 6.07
N LYS A 51 20.28 -9.06 5.14
CA LYS A 51 21.55 -8.48 4.70
C LYS A 51 21.44 -6.96 4.64
N PRO A 52 22.54 -6.19 4.61
CA PRO A 52 22.46 -4.74 4.41
C PRO A 52 21.65 -4.42 3.14
N SER A 53 20.57 -3.67 3.29
CA SER A 53 19.66 -3.25 2.22
C SER A 53 19.34 -1.77 2.34
N LYS A 54 19.16 -1.10 1.20
CA LYS A 54 18.81 0.31 1.16
C LYS A 54 17.78 0.58 0.08
N VAL A 55 16.80 1.39 0.47
CA VAL A 55 15.71 1.88 -0.39
C VAL A 55 15.51 3.36 -0.13
N ASN A 56 15.21 4.11 -1.18
CA ASN A 56 14.71 5.47 -1.07
C ASN A 56 13.20 5.49 -1.31
N PHE A 57 12.48 6.06 -0.36
CA PHE A 57 11.05 6.36 -0.42
C PHE A 57 10.90 7.85 -0.78
N LEU A 58 10.40 8.16 -1.98
CA LEU A 58 10.44 9.51 -2.54
C LEU A 58 9.08 9.94 -3.08
N VAL A 59 8.69 11.16 -2.76
CA VAL A 59 7.57 11.82 -3.46
C VAL A 59 8.07 12.24 -4.85
N ASP A 60 7.45 11.70 -5.89
CA ASP A 60 7.79 12.01 -7.28
C ASP A 60 6.69 12.87 -7.93
N LYS A 61 7.06 13.68 -8.91
CA LYS A 61 6.12 14.52 -9.69
C LYS A 61 6.15 14.20 -11.19
N SER A 62 7.00 13.27 -11.62
CA SER A 62 7.24 13.01 -13.03
C SER A 62 6.22 12.05 -13.65
N SER A 63 5.60 11.18 -12.83
CA SER A 63 4.68 10.16 -13.31
C SER A 63 3.45 9.96 -12.39
N PRO A 64 2.76 11.03 -11.93
CA PRO A 64 1.56 10.86 -11.13
C PRO A 64 0.43 10.22 -11.96
N ARG A 65 -0.32 9.30 -11.34
CA ARG A 65 -1.51 8.72 -11.97
C ARG A 65 -2.66 9.72 -12.01
N ASN A 66 -2.78 10.54 -10.97
CA ASN A 66 -3.73 11.62 -10.78
C ASN A 66 -3.06 12.65 -9.85
N GLY A 67 -3.49 13.91 -9.91
CA GLY A 67 -2.89 14.99 -9.12
C GLY A 67 -1.46 15.34 -9.57
N GLU A 68 -0.69 15.94 -8.67
CA GLU A 68 0.67 16.41 -8.96
C GLU A 68 1.75 15.46 -8.46
N LYS A 69 1.40 14.61 -7.48
CA LYS A 69 2.36 13.80 -6.77
C LYS A 69 2.03 12.34 -6.97
N CYS A 70 3.12 11.61 -7.04
CA CYS A 70 3.15 10.24 -6.73
C CYS A 70 4.50 10.01 -6.06
N ALA A 71 5.17 9.00 -6.55
CA ALA A 71 5.32 7.90 -5.71
C ALA A 71 6.32 6.95 -6.26
N LYS A 72 7.55 7.21 -5.84
CA LYS A 72 8.69 6.43 -6.21
C LYS A 72 9.30 5.68 -5.03
N ILE A 73 9.38 4.38 -5.22
CA ILE A 73 10.32 3.56 -4.48
C ILE A 73 11.49 3.26 -5.40
N GLN A 74 12.66 3.65 -4.93
CA GLN A 74 13.90 3.44 -5.64
C GLN A 74 14.75 2.51 -4.82
N TRP A 75 14.89 1.27 -5.31
CA TRP A 75 15.85 0.33 -4.76
C TRP A 75 17.27 0.87 -4.97
N VAL A 76 18.12 0.72 -3.95
CA VAL A 76 19.51 1.19 -3.99
C VAL A 76 20.47 0.01 -3.89
N SER A 77 20.28 -0.86 -2.90
CA SER A 77 21.13 -2.04 -2.70
C SER A 77 20.48 -3.09 -1.79
N GLY A 78 20.97 -4.33 -1.86
CA GLY A 78 20.67 -5.39 -0.89
C GLY A 78 19.24 -5.92 -0.87
N GLY A 79 18.96 -6.78 0.13
CA GLY A 79 17.83 -7.71 0.07
C GLY A 79 16.43 -7.12 0.23
N ASP A 80 15.46 -8.01 0.07
CA ASP A 80 14.31 -7.74 -0.78
C ASP A 80 13.03 -7.68 0.06
N ASN A 81 12.93 -6.72 1.00
CA ASN A 81 11.66 -6.43 1.65
C ASN A 81 11.43 -4.93 1.79
N ILE A 82 10.44 -4.39 1.09
CA ILE A 82 10.27 -2.94 0.93
C ILE A 82 8.80 -2.60 1.00
N LEU A 83 8.34 -1.81 1.96
CA LEU A 83 6.95 -1.66 2.32
C LEU A 83 6.51 -0.18 2.43
N ILE A 84 5.36 0.19 1.89
CA ILE A 84 4.53 1.35 2.22
C ILE A 84 3.20 0.83 2.76
N SER A 85 2.68 1.35 3.86
CA SER A 85 1.55 0.72 4.54
C SER A 85 0.63 1.72 5.19
N GLN A 86 -0.66 1.43 5.26
CA GLN A 86 -1.59 2.23 6.04
C GLN A 86 -2.54 1.34 6.81
N GLN A 87 -2.80 1.70 8.06
CA GLN A 87 -3.86 1.07 8.82
C GLN A 87 -5.18 1.79 8.62
N VAL A 88 -6.23 1.04 8.28
CA VAL A 88 -7.58 1.58 8.11
C VAL A 88 -8.56 0.83 8.99
N PRO A 89 -9.47 1.54 9.69
CA PRO A 89 -10.54 0.88 10.42
C PRO A 89 -11.52 0.25 9.44
N VAL A 90 -11.95 -0.97 9.73
CA VAL A 90 -12.96 -1.69 8.96
C VAL A 90 -14.06 -2.21 9.87
N GLN A 91 -15.23 -2.44 9.27
CA GLN A 91 -16.33 -3.15 9.90
C GLN A 91 -16.28 -4.61 9.47
N ALA A 92 -16.59 -5.51 10.40
CA ALA A 92 -16.67 -6.94 10.09
C ALA A 92 -17.86 -7.22 9.16
N ASN A 93 -17.78 -8.32 8.40
CA ASN A 93 -18.84 -8.82 7.52
C ASN A 93 -19.27 -7.83 6.41
N LEU A 94 -18.37 -6.91 6.02
CA LEU A 94 -18.51 -6.13 4.80
C LEU A 94 -17.49 -6.59 3.78
N ASP A 95 -17.86 -6.54 2.51
CA ASP A 95 -16.93 -6.73 1.41
C ASP A 95 -16.11 -5.46 1.23
N PHE A 96 -14.82 -5.62 0.93
CA PHE A 96 -13.94 -4.49 0.62
C PHE A 96 -13.25 -4.71 -0.72
N LEU A 97 -13.27 -3.68 -1.56
CA LEU A 97 -12.52 -3.64 -2.81
C LEU A 97 -11.23 -2.85 -2.60
N LEU A 98 -10.10 -3.50 -2.85
CA LEU A 98 -8.79 -2.86 -2.93
C LEU A 98 -8.41 -2.69 -4.41
N THR A 99 -8.17 -1.45 -4.83
CA THR A 99 -7.63 -1.14 -6.16
C THR A 99 -6.40 -0.25 -6.03
N PHE A 100 -5.43 -0.47 -6.93
CA PHE A 100 -4.21 0.32 -6.99
C PHE A 100 -3.68 0.40 -8.42
N TRP A 101 -2.86 1.42 -8.68
CA TRP A 101 -2.08 1.57 -9.91
C TRP A 101 -0.61 1.55 -9.57
N ALA A 102 0.19 0.86 -10.38
CA ALA A 102 1.63 0.84 -10.23
C ALA A 102 2.31 0.83 -11.60
N LYS A 103 3.46 1.51 -11.66
CA LYS A 103 4.33 1.54 -12.83
C LYS A 103 5.71 1.10 -12.39
N VAL A 104 6.26 0.09 -13.07
CA VAL A 104 7.63 -0.38 -12.82
C VAL A 104 8.53 0.08 -13.94
N ALA A 105 9.66 0.67 -13.58
CA ALA A 105 10.82 0.74 -14.45
C ALA A 105 11.83 -0.25 -13.89
N VAL A 106 11.98 -1.40 -14.55
CA VAL A 106 13.02 -2.37 -14.20
C VAL A 106 14.24 -2.05 -15.05
N GLU A 107 15.31 -1.59 -14.40
CA GLU A 107 16.64 -1.60 -15.00
C GLU A 107 17.30 -2.93 -14.59
N ASN A 108 17.81 -3.70 -15.57
CA ASN A 108 18.59 -4.93 -15.36
C ASN A 108 17.82 -6.22 -14.99
N SER A 109 16.62 -6.43 -15.53
CA SER A 109 15.96 -7.76 -15.58
C SER A 109 15.67 -8.44 -14.23
N HIS A 110 15.55 -7.70 -13.14
CA HIS A 110 15.04 -8.25 -11.88
C HIS A 110 13.52 -8.48 -11.98
N ASN A 111 13.06 -9.68 -11.64
CA ASN A 111 11.64 -9.91 -11.38
C ASN A 111 11.24 -9.10 -10.13
N ALA A 112 10.51 -8.01 -10.33
CA ALA A 112 9.96 -7.19 -9.27
C ALA A 112 8.43 -7.33 -9.27
N PRO A 113 7.88 -8.47 -8.80
CA PRO A 113 6.44 -8.64 -8.74
C PRO A 113 5.85 -7.59 -7.79
N ILE A 114 5.02 -6.69 -8.32
CA ILE A 114 4.21 -5.80 -7.50
C ILE A 114 3.09 -6.64 -6.91
N GLN A 115 2.84 -6.47 -5.62
CA GLN A 115 1.74 -7.13 -4.92
C GLN A 115 1.08 -6.18 -3.95
N ALA A 116 -0.25 -6.18 -3.94
CA ALA A 116 -1.02 -5.61 -2.84
C ALA A 116 -1.38 -6.72 -1.86
N THR A 117 -1.10 -6.48 -0.57
CA THR A 117 -1.40 -7.44 0.49
C THR A 117 -2.35 -6.83 1.52
N VAL A 118 -3.45 -7.53 1.79
CA VAL A 118 -4.39 -7.20 2.87
C VAL A 118 -4.15 -8.14 4.05
N ARG A 119 -4.04 -7.55 5.25
CA ARG A 119 -3.99 -8.29 6.52
C ARG A 119 -5.03 -7.75 7.48
N SER A 120 -5.87 -8.64 7.98
CA SER A 120 -6.93 -8.32 8.95
C SER A 120 -6.47 -8.65 10.36
N PHE A 121 -6.73 -7.76 11.31
CA PHE A 121 -6.36 -7.93 12.70
C PHE A 121 -7.57 -7.71 13.61
N ASP A 122 -7.64 -8.45 14.72
CA ASP A 122 -8.66 -8.21 15.75
C ASP A 122 -8.38 -6.91 16.53
N ALA A 123 -9.26 -6.59 17.48
CA ALA A 123 -9.12 -5.39 18.32
C ALA A 123 -7.86 -5.41 19.20
N ALA A 124 -7.28 -6.58 19.47
CA ALA A 124 -6.03 -6.75 20.21
C ALA A 124 -4.79 -6.70 19.29
N GLY A 125 -4.98 -6.53 17.98
CA GLY A 125 -3.90 -6.48 17.00
C GLY A 125 -3.36 -7.85 16.58
N LYS A 126 -4.06 -8.95 16.90
CA LYS A 126 -3.72 -10.30 16.44
C LYS A 126 -4.23 -10.50 15.02
N SER A 127 -3.41 -11.11 14.15
CA SER A 127 -3.83 -11.45 12.79
C SER A 127 -5.03 -12.42 12.83
N LEU A 128 -6.07 -12.12 12.07
CA LEU A 128 -7.29 -12.92 11.97
C LEU A 128 -7.20 -14.02 10.92
N ALA A 129 -6.35 -13.84 9.91
CA ALA A 129 -6.15 -14.76 8.81
C ALA A 129 -4.75 -14.60 8.23
N ASP A 130 -4.38 -15.52 7.34
CA ASP A 130 -3.19 -15.38 6.52
C ASP A 130 -3.32 -14.20 5.55
N PRO A 131 -2.19 -13.55 5.20
CA PRO A 131 -2.19 -12.42 4.29
C PRO A 131 -2.82 -12.79 2.93
N GLN A 132 -3.73 -11.95 2.46
CA GLN A 132 -4.33 -12.11 1.14
C GLN A 132 -3.49 -11.33 0.13
N HIS A 133 -2.81 -12.06 -0.76
CA HIS A 133 -1.98 -11.50 -1.82
C HIS A 133 -2.80 -11.31 -3.10
N LYS A 134 -2.76 -10.12 -3.69
CA LYS A 134 -3.34 -9.83 -5.00
C LYS A 134 -2.26 -9.19 -5.89
N ILE A 135 -2.14 -9.72 -7.11
CA ILE A 135 -1.25 -9.22 -8.17
C ILE A 135 -2.00 -8.11 -8.91
#